data_AF-A0A077AUM6-F1
#
_entry.id   AF-A0A077AUM6-F1
#
_cell.length_a   1.000
_cell.length_b   1.000
_cell.length_c   1.000
_cell.angle_alpha   90.00
_cell.angle_beta   90.00
_cell.angle_gamma   90.00
#
_symmetry.space_group_name_H-M   'P 1'
#
loop_
_entity.id
_entity.type
_entity.pdbx_description
1 polymer ?
#
loop_
_entity_poly.entity_id
_entity_poly.type
_entity_poly.pdbx_seq_one_letter_code
_entity_poly.pdbx_strand_id
1 'polypeptide(L)' 'MAKSKKYQSIPAILEEDEFNEFVLPHLTKGSRGPNTKLTFHRLFNCLLKLMHTGCQWEERHRQLN' A
#
# COMPACT_ATOMS: atom_id res chain seq x y z
N MET A 1 21.59 19.71 3.33
CA MET A 1 20.50 19.08 2.54
C MET A 1 19.20 19.34 3.29
N ALA A 2 18.25 20.05 2.69
CA ALA A 2 16.99 20.38 3.36
C ALA A 2 16.18 19.10 3.57
N LYS A 3 15.75 18.81 4.82
CA LYS A 3 14.77 17.75 5.08
C LYS A 3 13.48 18.13 4.35
N SER A 4 13.11 17.37 3.32
CA SER A 4 11.81 17.53 2.65
C SER A 4 10.70 17.34 3.69
N LYS A 5 9.69 18.23 3.66
CA LYS A 5 8.54 18.08 4.54
C LYS A 5 7.85 16.76 4.17
N LYS A 6 7.75 15.81 5.11
CA LYS A 6 7.17 14.48 4.88
C LYS A 6 5.78 14.51 4.22
N TYR A 7 5.04 15.61 4.37
CA TYR A 7 3.70 15.82 3.81
C TYR A 7 3.66 16.41 2.39
N GLN A 8 4.81 16.69 1.76
CA GLN A 8 4.86 17.24 0.40
C GLN A 8 4.90 16.16 -0.69
N SER A 9 5.00 14.90 -0.32
CA SER A 9 5.07 13.77 -1.23
C SER A 9 4.24 12.62 -0.69
N ILE A 10 3.51 11.94 -1.56
CA ILE A 10 2.88 10.68 -1.21
C ILE A 10 4.00 9.68 -0.87
N PRO A 11 3.98 9.06 0.32
CA PRO A 11 5.01 8.10 0.69
C PRO A 11 4.93 6.86 -0.20
N ALA A 12 6.10 6.30 -0.55
CA ALA A 12 6.17 5.07 -1.33
C ALA A 12 5.87 3.80 -0.50
N ILE A 13 6.00 3.91 0.83
CA ILE A 13 5.77 2.87 1.83
C ILE A 13 5.16 3.53 3.06
N LEU A 14 4.18 2.87 3.66
CA LEU A 14 3.52 3.25 4.90
C LEU A 14 3.84 2.21 5.99
N GLU A 15 4.20 2.67 7.18
CA GLU A 15 4.41 1.76 8.32
C GLU A 15 3.07 1.13 8.77
N GLU A 16 3.14 0.01 9.46
CA GLU A 16 1.92 -0.73 9.86
C GLU A 16 1.07 0.06 10.86
N ASP A 17 1.70 0.76 11.81
CA ASP A 17 1.01 1.61 12.79
C ASP A 17 0.29 2.78 12.10
N GLU A 18 0.96 3.46 11.17
CA GLU A 18 0.38 4.55 10.38
C GLU A 18 -0.78 4.06 9.50
N PHE A 19 -0.65 2.87 8.90
CA PHE A 19 -1.73 2.26 8.13
C PHE A 19 -2.94 1.96 9.01
N ASN A 20 -2.73 1.41 10.20
CA ASN A 20 -3.79 1.07 11.14
C ASN A 20 -4.51 2.32 11.67
N GLU A 21 -3.80 3.42 11.83
CA GLU A 21 -4.36 4.70 12.28
C GLU A 21 -5.12 5.43 11.16
N PHE A 22 -4.52 5.55 9.97
CA PHE A 22 -5.00 6.47 8.94
C PHE A 22 -5.74 5.81 7.78
N VAL A 23 -5.57 4.50 7.55
CA VAL A 23 -6.13 3.83 6.36
C VAL A 23 -7.15 2.76 6.75
N LEU A 24 -6.78 1.88 7.68
CA LEU A 24 -7.61 0.75 8.09
C LEU A 24 -9.04 1.14 8.53
N PRO A 25 -9.27 2.23 9.29
CA PRO A 25 -10.62 2.61 9.72
C PRO A 25 -11.55 2.99 8.56
N HIS A 26 -10.96 3.37 7.42
CA HIS A 26 -11.69 3.78 6.22
C HIS A 26 -11.86 2.64 5.21
N LEU A 27 -11.22 1.49 5.44
CA LEU A 27 -11.38 0.31 4.60
C LEU A 27 -12.63 -0.47 5.00
N THR A 28 -13.52 -0.67 4.04
CA THR A 28 -14.64 -1.59 4.24
C THR A 28 -14.12 -3.02 4.12
N LYS A 29 -14.24 -3.80 5.20
CA LYS A 29 -13.97 -5.23 5.15
C LYS A 29 -15.04 -5.91 4.30
N GLY A 30 -14.63 -6.55 3.21
CA GLY A 30 -15.53 -7.36 2.40
C GLY A 30 -16.09 -8.52 3.23
N SER A 31 -17.41 -8.68 3.22
CA SER A 31 -18.11 -9.76 3.93
C SER A 31 -18.30 -11.02 3.08
N ARG A 32 -17.84 -11.00 1.83
CA ARG A 32 -18.08 -12.07 0.84
C ARG A 32 -16.76 -12.72 0.42
N GLY A 33 -16.77 -14.05 0.38
CA GLY A 33 -15.66 -14.87 -0.12
C GLY A 33 -14.67 -15.31 0.96
N PRO A 34 -13.68 -16.13 0.58
CA PRO A 34 -12.64 -16.60 1.48
C PRO A 34 -11.73 -15.45 1.95
N ASN A 35 -11.20 -15.56 3.17
CA ASN A 35 -10.29 -14.58 3.71
C ASN A 35 -9.07 -14.38 2.80
N THR A 36 -8.75 -13.11 2.54
CA THR A 36 -7.58 -12.75 1.74
C THR A 36 -6.31 -13.22 2.45
N LYS A 37 -5.44 -13.97 1.75
CA LYS A 37 -4.13 -14.42 2.27
C LYS A 37 -3.16 -13.27 2.50
N LEU A 38 -3.40 -12.13 1.86
CA LEU A 38 -2.58 -10.93 1.92
C LEU A 38 -3.15 -9.93 2.92
N THR A 39 -2.30 -9.35 3.75
CA THR A 39 -2.70 -8.27 4.67
C THR A 39 -3.05 -7.00 3.88
N PHE A 40 -4.04 -6.25 4.36
CA PHE A 40 -4.44 -4.99 3.72
C PHE A 40 -3.27 -3.98 3.67
N HIS A 41 -2.41 -3.97 4.69
CA HIS A 41 -1.18 -3.17 4.73
C HIS A 41 -0.25 -3.46 3.54
N ARG A 42 0.05 -4.74 3.29
CA ARG A 42 0.88 -5.15 2.15
C ARG A 42 0.25 -4.79 0.83
N LEU A 43 -1.06 -4.97 0.69
CA LEU A 43 -1.79 -4.59 -0.52
C LEU A 43 -1.72 -3.08 -0.76
N PHE A 44 -1.90 -2.28 0.28
CA PHE A 44 -1.86 -0.82 0.20
C PHE A 44 -0.46 -0.31 -0.19
N ASN A 45 0.59 -0.83 0.44
CA ASN A 45 1.98 -0.55 0.05
C ASN A 45 2.31 -1.01 -1.37
N CYS A 46 1.67 -2.10 -1.83
CA CYS A 46 1.75 -2.53 -3.21
C CYS A 46 1.22 -1.42 -4.15
N LEU A 47 0.04 -0.86 -3.84
CA LEU A 47 -0.58 0.22 -4.59
C LEU A 47 0.24 1.52 -4.55
N LEU A 48 0.76 1.92 -3.38
CA LEU A 48 1.63 3.10 -3.26
C LEU A 48 2.86 2.99 -4.16
N LYS A 49 3.52 1.82 -4.15
CA LYS A 49 4.64 1.55 -5.03
C LYS A 49 4.25 1.62 -6.51
N LEU A 50 3.03 1.19 -6.87
CA LEU A 50 2.53 1.26 -8.25
C LEU A 50 2.38 2.71 -8.71
N MET A 51 1.76 3.53 -7.85
CA MET A 51 1.53 4.95 -8.11
C MET A 51 2.86 5.70 -8.24
N HIS A 52 3.85 5.33 -7.43
CA HIS A 52 5.16 5.97 -7.45
C HIS A 52 6.02 5.56 -8.66
N THR A 53 5.93 4.33 -9.15
CA THR A 53 6.75 3.86 -10.29
C THR A 53 6.07 3.94 -11.65
N GLY A 54 4.79 4.34 -11.70
CA GLY A 54 4.07 4.55 -12.96
C GLY A 54 3.58 3.26 -13.63
N CYS A 55 3.04 2.31 -12.84
CA CYS A 55 2.43 1.07 -13.36
C CYS A 55 3.38 0.12 -14.13
N GLN A 56 4.39 -0.43 -13.45
CA GLN A 56 5.17 -1.58 -13.93
C GLN A 56 4.46 -2.92 -13.58
N TRP A 57 3.22 -3.10 -14.05
CA TRP A 57 2.40 -4.29 -13.67
C TRP A 57 3.00 -5.63 -14.11
N GLU A 58 3.68 -5.65 -15.27
CA GLU A 58 4.38 -6.82 -15.82
C GLU A 58 5.47 -7.37 -14.88
N GLU A 59 6.27 -6.48 -14.27
CA GLU A 59 7.38 -6.82 -13.39
C GLU A 59 6.90 -7.51 -12.10
N ARG A 60 5.72 -7.09 -11.61
CA ARG A 60 5.22 -7.51 -10.29
C ARG A 60 4.51 -8.85 -10.32
N HIS A 61 3.92 -9.23 -11.46
CA HIS A 61 3.27 -10.54 -11.63
C HIS A 61 4.28 -11.71 -11.57
N ARG A 62 5.57 -11.42 -11.77
CA ARG A 62 6.66 -12.41 -11.73
C ARG A 62 7.13 -12.78 -10.31
N GLN A 63 6.81 -12.00 -9.28
CA GLN A 63 7.26 -12.27 -7.89
C GLN A 63 6.19 -12.89 -6.97
N LEU A 64 5.01 -13.21 -7.52
CA LEU A 64 3.92 -13.89 -6.82
C LEU A 64 3.66 -15.31 -7.33
N ASN A 65 4.57 -15.85 -8.14
CA ASN A 65 4.56 -17.22 -8.66
C ASN A 65 5.74 -18.02 -8.12
#